data_AF-A0A0R0HFP2-F1
#
_entry.id   AF-A0A0R0HFP2-F1
#
_cell.length_a   1.000
_cell.length_b   1.000
_cell.length_c   1.000
_cell.angle_alpha   90.00
_cell.angle_beta   90.00
_cell.angle_gamma   90.00
#
_symmetry.space_group_name_H-M   'P 1'
#
loop_
_entity.id
_entity.type
_entity.pdbx_description
1 polymer ?
#
loop_
_entity_poly.entity_id
_entity_poly.type
_entity_poly.pdbx_seq_one_letter_code
_entity_poly.pdbx_strand_id
1 'polypeptide(L)'
;MLGIYLQGSCIISLIFSIIISIIWFYTEPILVLLHQSPDIARTAALYMKFLIPGVFAYSFLQNISRFLQTQSVVMPLVALSALPLLIHIGIAYGLVQWPGLSFAGAPLAASISQWISMLLLALYVMYAKKFKQAWQGFSMHSFHYVFTNMKLALPSAAMVCIRLLVLVFLAGLLPDSQITTSLIAICLNTQFIAHMVPVGLGAAERLVEEFASVTPLLAISIVLDAVEGVIQGVARGCGWQHSTGLWIGLICGQLCQVGTLFLFLRRAKWTKLNLSGVKDKEHPLVV
;
A
#
# COMPACT_ATOMS: atom_id res chain seq x y z
N MET A 1 -1.85 17.68 -18.27
CA MET A 1 -2.70 17.69 -17.07
C MET A 1 -2.20 16.74 -15.97
N LEU A 2 -1.86 15.48 -16.25
CA LEU A 2 -1.48 14.50 -15.20
C LEU A 2 -0.34 14.98 -14.28
N GLY A 3 0.67 15.70 -14.80
CA GLY A 3 1.75 16.25 -13.97
C GLY A 3 1.30 17.25 -12.90
N ILE A 4 0.22 18.00 -13.15
CA ILE A 4 -0.37 18.93 -12.17
C ILE A 4 -1.03 18.16 -11.03
N TYR A 5 -1.75 17.08 -11.35
CA TYR A 5 -2.32 16.17 -10.34
C TYR A 5 -1.22 15.50 -9.51
N LEU A 6 -0.13 15.05 -10.15
CA LEU A 6 1.03 14.51 -9.45
C LEU A 6 1.60 15.52 -8.45
N GLN A 7 1.79 16.78 -8.84
CA GLN A 7 2.28 17.83 -7.95
C GLN A 7 1.30 18.10 -6.79
N GLY A 8 0.00 18.18 -7.07
CA GLY A 8 -1.03 18.32 -6.04
C GLY A 8 -1.00 17.17 -5.02
N SER A 9 -0.88 15.93 -5.49
CA SER A 9 -0.72 14.75 -4.63
C SER A 9 0.58 14.80 -3.82
N CYS A 10 1.70 15.22 -4.41
CA CYS A 10 2.94 15.40 -3.68
C CYS A 10 2.82 16.46 -2.56
N ILE A 11 2.13 17.57 -2.79
CA ILE A 11 1.87 18.59 -1.76
C ILE A 11 1.05 18.00 -0.61
N ILE A 12 -0.04 17.27 -0.93
CA ILE A 12 -0.87 16.59 0.08
C ILE A 12 -0.02 15.61 0.89
N SER A 13 0.71 14.72 0.21
CA SER A 13 1.53 13.71 0.87
C SER A 13 2.67 14.29 1.69
N LEU A 14 3.20 15.47 1.31
CA LEU A 14 4.17 16.20 2.12
C LEU A 14 3.54 16.67 3.44
N ILE A 15 2.35 17.27 3.39
CA ILE A 15 1.62 17.71 4.60
C ILE A 15 1.35 16.53 5.53
N PHE A 16 0.83 15.41 5.01
CA PHE A 16 0.60 14.23 5.83
C PHE A 16 1.89 13.58 6.33
N SER A 17 2.96 13.56 5.54
CA SER A 17 4.28 13.10 5.97
C SER A 17 4.80 13.92 7.14
N ILE A 18 4.59 15.24 7.16
CA ILE A 18 4.96 16.11 8.29
C ILE A 18 4.16 15.73 9.54
N ILE A 19 2.83 15.59 9.42
CA ILE A 19 1.97 15.20 10.56
C ILE A 19 2.39 13.84 11.12
N ILE A 20 2.56 12.84 10.25
CA ILE A 20 3.02 11.50 10.64
C ILE A 20 4.40 11.56 11.29
N SER A 21 5.33 12.36 10.75
CA SER A 21 6.66 12.52 11.33
C SER A 21 6.62 13.11 12.74
N ILE A 22 5.75 14.08 13.00
CA ILE A 22 5.56 14.65 14.34
C ILE A 22 5.03 13.56 15.29
N ILE A 23 4.02 12.79 14.87
CA ILE A 23 3.47 11.68 15.67
C ILE A 23 4.58 10.65 15.96
N TRP A 24 5.37 10.28 14.96
CA TRP A 24 6.48 9.33 15.10
C TRP A 24 7.59 9.85 16.00
N PHE A 25 7.88 11.14 15.97
CA PHE A 25 8.88 11.75 16.83
C PHE A 25 8.52 11.62 18.32
N TYR A 26 7.22 11.74 18.64
CA TYR A 26 6.66 11.59 19.99
C TYR A 26 6.18 10.15 20.31
N THR A 27 6.62 9.14 19.56
CA THR A 27 6.20 7.73 19.79
C THR A 27 6.44 7.27 21.23
N GLU A 28 7.58 7.59 21.84
CA GLU A 28 7.91 7.16 23.21
C GLU A 28 6.90 7.64 24.25
N PRO A 29 6.67 8.97 24.42
CA PRO A 29 5.67 9.44 25.38
C PRO A 29 4.25 8.99 25.03
N ILE A 30 3.90 8.85 23.75
CA ILE A 30 2.59 8.33 23.34
C ILE A 30 2.42 6.88 23.82
N LEU A 31 3.42 6.02 23.62
CA LEU A 31 3.34 4.62 24.04
C LEU A 31 3.35 4.49 25.58
N VAL A 32 4.14 5.30 26.28
CA VAL A 32 4.13 5.35 27.75
C VAL A 32 2.76 5.80 28.28
N LEU A 33 2.12 6.78 27.63
CA LEU A 33 0.75 7.21 27.95
C LEU A 33 -0.28 6.10 27.72
N LEU A 34 -0.05 5.24 26.72
CA LEU A 34 -0.85 4.04 26.46
C LEU A 34 -0.47 2.86 27.38
N HIS A 35 0.24 3.12 28.48
CA HIS A 35 0.67 2.14 29.48
C HIS A 35 1.57 1.01 28.92
N GLN A 36 2.32 1.27 27.85
CA GLN A 36 3.40 0.37 27.42
C GLN A 36 4.61 0.50 28.33
N SER A 37 5.37 -0.60 28.49
CA SER A 37 6.61 -0.56 29.27
C SER A 37 7.59 0.48 28.68
N PRO A 38 8.29 1.26 29.51
CA PRO A 38 9.21 2.30 29.03
C PRO A 38 10.28 1.79 28.07
N ASP A 39 10.77 0.56 28.26
CA ASP A 39 11.82 0.00 27.40
C ASP A 39 11.30 -0.39 26.01
N ILE A 40 10.08 -0.95 25.92
CA ILE A 40 9.42 -1.20 24.62
C ILE A 40 9.12 0.13 23.93
N ALA A 41 8.59 1.11 24.66
CA ALA A 41 8.28 2.43 24.12
C ALA A 41 9.52 3.14 23.54
N ARG A 42 10.64 3.10 24.26
CA ARG A 42 11.92 3.68 23.82
C ARG A 42 12.47 2.98 22.58
N THR A 43 12.42 1.65 22.55
CA THR A 43 12.91 0.85 21.41
C THR A 43 12.07 1.10 20.16
N ALA A 44 10.75 1.11 20.30
CA ALA A 44 9.83 1.45 19.21
C ALA A 44 10.05 2.89 18.71
N ALA A 45 10.22 3.85 19.60
CA ALA A 45 10.48 5.24 19.23
C ALA A 45 11.80 5.43 18.50
N LEU A 46 12.87 4.72 18.91
CA LEU A 46 14.14 4.71 18.19
C LEU A 46 13.93 4.22 16.75
N TYR A 47 13.22 3.11 16.58
CA TYR A 47 12.89 2.55 15.26
C TYR A 47 12.12 3.56 14.39
N MET A 48 11.07 4.18 14.95
CA MET A 48 10.23 5.16 14.25
C MET A 48 11.02 6.42 13.85
N LYS A 49 11.92 6.91 14.70
CA LYS A 49 12.76 8.09 14.40
C LYS A 49 13.65 7.85 13.17
N PHE A 50 14.19 6.64 12.99
CA PHE A 50 14.97 6.29 11.79
C PHE A 50 14.10 6.07 10.53
N LEU A 51 12.79 5.83 10.69
CA LEU A 51 11.84 5.80 9.58
C LEU A 51 11.33 7.18 9.15
N ILE A 52 11.45 8.22 9.99
CA ILE A 52 10.96 9.57 9.68
C ILE A 52 11.45 10.05 8.30
N PRO A 53 12.75 10.03 7.95
CA PRO A 53 13.18 10.44 6.62
C PRO A 53 12.58 9.57 5.50
N GLY A 54 12.37 8.28 5.77
CA GLY A 54 11.80 7.32 4.84
C GLY A 54 10.34 7.58 4.49
N VAL A 55 9.53 8.14 5.41
CA VAL A 55 8.10 8.41 5.14
C VAL A 55 7.90 9.43 4.03
N PHE A 56 8.78 10.44 3.96
CA PHE A 56 8.77 11.45 2.90
C PHE A 56 9.10 10.83 1.56
N ALA A 57 10.20 10.07 1.50
CA ALA A 57 10.61 9.40 0.27
C ALA A 57 9.56 8.42 -0.22
N TYR A 58 9.02 7.59 0.67
CA TYR A 58 7.96 6.63 0.37
C TYR A 58 6.73 7.33 -0.19
N SER A 59 6.30 8.42 0.43
CA SER A 59 5.13 9.19 -0.01
C SER A 59 5.28 9.74 -1.43
N PHE A 60 6.42 10.36 -1.75
CA PHE A 60 6.70 10.84 -3.10
C PHE A 60 6.86 9.69 -4.10
N LEU A 61 7.52 8.60 -3.68
CA LEU A 61 7.68 7.40 -4.49
C LEU A 61 6.33 6.82 -4.91
N GLN A 62 5.36 6.71 -3.99
CA GLN A 62 4.01 6.23 -4.30
C GLN A 62 3.30 7.12 -5.32
N ASN A 63 3.40 8.44 -5.17
CA ASN A 63 2.82 9.39 -6.11
C ASN A 63 3.41 9.26 -7.52
N ILE A 64 4.74 9.19 -7.63
CA ILE A 64 5.45 9.02 -8.91
C ILE A 64 5.13 7.66 -9.53
N SER A 65 5.12 6.60 -8.72
CA SER A 65 4.77 5.24 -9.17
C SER A 65 3.35 5.20 -9.72
N ARG A 66 2.39 5.84 -9.04
CA ARG A 66 1.01 5.93 -9.51
C ARG A 66 0.91 6.73 -10.80
N PHE A 67 1.64 7.84 -10.94
CA PHE A 67 1.70 8.62 -12.17
C PHE A 67 2.21 7.81 -13.36
N LEU A 68 3.24 6.99 -13.16
CA LEU A 68 3.76 6.07 -14.18
C LEU A 68 2.75 4.97 -14.54
N GLN A 69 2.09 4.37 -13.54
CA GLN A 69 1.06 3.35 -13.73
C GLN A 69 -0.16 3.89 -14.50
N THR A 70 -0.61 5.11 -14.20
CA THR A 70 -1.74 5.74 -14.94
C THR A 70 -1.43 6.03 -16.41
N GLN A 71 -0.15 6.04 -16.78
CA GLN A 71 0.33 6.17 -18.17
C GLN A 71 0.82 4.83 -18.73
N SER A 72 0.53 3.74 -18.02
CA SER A 72 0.86 2.38 -18.42
C SER A 72 2.37 2.15 -18.65
N VAL A 73 3.21 2.92 -17.96
CA VAL A 73 4.67 2.78 -18.00
C VAL A 73 5.13 1.83 -16.90
N VAL A 74 4.69 0.58 -16.98
CA VAL A 74 4.92 -0.43 -15.94
C VAL A 74 6.30 -1.07 -16.06
N MET A 75 6.75 -1.46 -17.25
CA MET A 75 8.04 -2.16 -17.40
C MET A 75 9.25 -1.32 -16.93
N PRO A 76 9.38 -0.02 -17.30
CA PRO A 76 10.44 0.81 -16.74
C PRO A 76 10.29 1.02 -15.23
N LEU A 77 9.07 1.13 -14.71
CA LEU A 77 8.82 1.22 -13.27
C LEU A 77 9.32 -0.03 -12.54
N VAL A 78 9.02 -1.23 -13.05
CA VAL A 78 9.49 -2.49 -12.46
C VAL A 78 11.02 -2.57 -12.49
N ALA A 79 11.64 -2.27 -13.64
CA ALA A 79 13.11 -2.29 -13.76
C ALA A 79 13.79 -1.31 -12.80
N LEU A 80 13.28 -0.07 -12.71
CA LEU A 80 13.82 0.96 -11.82
C LEU A 80 13.47 0.72 -10.33
N SER A 81 12.49 -0.14 -10.02
CA SER A 81 12.18 -0.55 -8.64
C SER A 81 12.97 -1.79 -8.21
N ALA A 82 13.34 -2.68 -9.15
CA ALA A 82 14.15 -3.85 -8.87
C ALA A 82 15.59 -3.50 -8.47
N LEU A 83 16.16 -2.44 -9.05
CA LEU A 83 17.52 -1.99 -8.71
C LEU A 83 17.65 -1.56 -7.24
N PRO A 84 16.82 -0.64 -6.69
CA PRO A 84 16.83 -0.31 -5.26
C PRO A 84 16.55 -1.50 -4.35
N LEU A 85 15.76 -2.49 -4.78
CA LEU A 85 15.51 -3.71 -3.99
C LEU A 85 16.79 -4.53 -3.80
N LEU A 86 17.58 -4.73 -4.86
CA LEU A 86 18.86 -5.43 -4.76
C LEU A 86 19.85 -4.66 -3.88
N ILE A 87 19.90 -3.34 -4.05
CA ILE A 87 20.71 -2.44 -3.22
C ILE A 87 20.24 -2.49 -1.75
N HIS A 88 18.94 -2.58 -1.50
CA HIS A 88 18.36 -2.66 -0.16
C HIS A 88 18.87 -3.86 0.62
N ILE A 89 18.97 -5.04 -0.01
CA ILE A 89 19.50 -6.24 0.65
C ILE A 89 20.93 -5.99 1.17
N GLY A 90 21.79 -5.39 0.34
CA GLY A 90 23.17 -5.05 0.71
C GLY A 90 23.25 -3.99 1.81
N ILE A 91 22.46 -2.90 1.69
CA ILE A 91 22.41 -1.83 2.70
C ILE A 91 21.87 -2.36 4.02
N ALA A 92 20.80 -3.15 3.99
CA ALA A 92 20.18 -3.72 5.19
C ALA A 92 21.16 -4.64 5.92
N TYR A 93 21.83 -5.55 5.19
CA TYR A 93 22.84 -6.41 5.78
C TYR A 93 23.99 -5.59 6.40
N GLY A 94 24.53 -4.63 5.65
CA GLY A 94 25.65 -3.79 6.11
C GLY A 94 25.31 -2.95 7.35
N LEU A 95 24.13 -2.30 7.39
CA LEU A 95 23.73 -1.45 8.50
C LEU A 95 23.30 -2.23 9.75
N VAL A 96 22.70 -3.41 9.59
CA VAL A 96 22.32 -4.27 10.73
C VAL A 96 23.53 -4.95 11.36
N GLN A 97 24.56 -5.26 10.58
CA GLN A 97 25.82 -5.80 11.11
C GLN A 97 26.76 -4.69 11.64
N TRP A 98 26.42 -3.42 11.44
CA TRP A 98 27.23 -2.30 11.93
C TRP A 98 27.07 -2.15 13.46
N PRO A 99 28.15 -2.25 14.27
CA PRO A 99 28.06 -2.30 15.74
C PRO A 99 27.33 -1.12 16.39
N GLY A 100 27.43 0.08 15.82
CA GLY A 100 26.78 1.28 16.34
C GLY A 100 25.32 1.48 15.94
N LEU A 101 24.79 0.71 14.97
CA LEU A 101 23.42 0.87 14.47
C LEU A 101 22.57 -0.36 14.80
N SER A 102 23.05 -1.56 14.46
CA SER A 102 22.38 -2.84 14.70
C SER A 102 20.86 -2.77 14.41
N PHE A 103 20.02 -2.84 15.44
CA PHE A 103 18.56 -2.68 15.35
C PHE A 103 18.11 -1.44 14.58
N ALA A 104 18.72 -0.28 14.83
CA ALA A 104 18.42 0.98 14.13
C ALA A 104 18.88 0.98 12.66
N GLY A 105 19.78 0.05 12.30
CA GLY A 105 20.24 -0.13 10.93
C GLY A 105 19.13 -0.58 9.97
N ALA A 106 18.16 -1.39 10.45
CA ALA A 106 17.04 -1.87 9.64
C ALA A 106 16.10 -0.74 9.14
N PRO A 107 15.53 0.12 10.01
CA PRO A 107 14.67 1.22 9.56
C PRO A 107 15.47 2.27 8.77
N LEU A 108 16.74 2.48 9.11
CA LEU A 108 17.61 3.38 8.35
C LEU A 108 17.87 2.85 6.93
N ALA A 109 18.13 1.55 6.77
CA ALA A 109 18.28 0.91 5.47
C ALA A 109 17.01 1.06 4.63
N ALA A 110 15.84 0.84 5.25
CA ALA A 110 14.56 1.07 4.59
C ALA A 110 14.46 2.53 4.11
N SER A 111 14.70 3.51 4.98
CA SER A 111 14.67 4.94 4.62
C SER A 111 15.59 5.28 3.45
N ILE A 112 16.85 4.82 3.48
CA ILE A 112 17.82 5.06 2.40
C ILE A 112 17.33 4.45 1.08
N SER A 113 16.86 3.20 1.10
CA SER A 113 16.36 2.52 -0.11
C SER A 113 15.12 3.19 -0.69
N GLN A 114 14.23 3.73 0.16
CA GLN A 114 13.09 4.53 -0.30
C GLN A 114 13.56 5.81 -0.99
N TRP A 115 14.57 6.50 -0.46
CA TRP A 115 15.15 7.69 -1.11
C TRP A 115 15.78 7.37 -2.45
N ILE A 116 16.58 6.29 -2.54
CA ILE A 116 17.17 5.85 -3.81
C ILE A 116 16.08 5.57 -4.85
N SER A 117 15.03 4.83 -4.46
CA SER A 117 13.89 4.51 -5.34
C SER A 117 13.19 5.77 -5.82
N MET A 118 12.90 6.69 -4.88
CA MET A 118 12.20 7.93 -5.16
C MET A 118 13.00 8.80 -6.13
N LEU A 119 14.30 9.00 -5.86
CA LEU A 119 15.18 9.80 -6.71
C LEU A 119 15.32 9.18 -8.10
N LEU A 120 15.49 7.87 -8.20
CA LEU A 120 15.63 7.19 -9.49
C LEU A 120 14.38 7.36 -10.36
N LEU A 121 13.18 7.19 -9.80
CA LEU A 121 11.93 7.41 -10.53
C LEU A 121 11.67 8.89 -10.82
N ALA A 122 12.01 9.80 -9.90
CA ALA A 122 11.89 11.23 -10.11
C ALA A 122 12.77 11.70 -11.27
N LEU A 123 14.05 11.28 -11.30
CA LEU A 123 14.98 11.55 -12.40
C LEU A 123 14.43 10.98 -13.72
N TYR A 124 13.89 9.77 -13.72
CA TYR A 124 13.27 9.18 -14.90
C TYR A 124 12.11 10.03 -15.43
N VAL A 125 11.19 10.48 -14.56
CA VAL A 125 10.06 11.33 -14.98
C VAL A 125 10.53 12.69 -15.48
N MET A 126 11.52 13.31 -14.84
CA MET A 126 12.01 14.65 -15.21
C MET A 126 12.79 14.67 -16.53
N TYR A 127 13.59 13.63 -16.82
CA TYR A 127 14.48 13.63 -17.98
C TYR A 127 13.98 12.80 -19.17
N ALA A 128 13.07 11.83 -18.97
CA ALA A 128 12.60 11.03 -20.09
C ALA A 128 11.71 11.87 -21.03
N LYS A 129 12.10 11.93 -22.30
CA LYS A 129 11.38 12.65 -23.36
C LYS A 129 9.90 12.26 -23.45
N LYS A 130 9.57 11.00 -23.12
CA LYS A 130 8.20 10.45 -23.10
C LYS A 130 7.24 11.27 -22.22
N PHE A 131 7.72 11.84 -21.12
CA PHE A 131 6.87 12.59 -20.19
C PHE A 131 6.89 14.08 -20.41
N LYS A 132 7.63 14.60 -21.40
CA LYS A 132 7.74 16.05 -21.64
C LYS A 132 6.37 16.72 -21.81
N GLN A 133 5.39 16.02 -22.40
CA GLN A 133 4.02 16.53 -22.53
C GLN A 133 3.22 16.44 -21.23
N ALA A 134 3.39 15.36 -20.46
CA ALA A 134 2.64 15.10 -19.22
C ALA A 134 3.20 15.90 -18.02
N TRP A 135 4.50 16.15 -18.01
CA TRP A 135 5.29 16.86 -17.02
C TRP A 135 5.98 18.08 -17.66
N GLN A 136 5.38 19.25 -17.49
CA GLN A 136 5.87 20.53 -18.01
C GLN A 136 6.67 21.33 -16.95
N GLY A 137 7.15 20.65 -15.90
CA GLY A 137 7.75 21.30 -14.73
C GLY A 137 6.74 21.74 -13.67
N PHE A 138 7.23 22.42 -12.64
CA PHE A 138 6.44 22.84 -11.48
C PHE A 138 5.44 23.95 -11.82
N SER A 139 4.20 23.83 -11.33
CA SER A 139 3.12 24.78 -11.58
C SER A 139 2.37 25.11 -10.29
N MET A 140 2.04 26.39 -10.11
CA MET A 140 1.20 26.86 -9.00
C MET A 140 -0.27 26.46 -9.16
N HIS A 141 -0.71 26.09 -10.37
CA HIS A 141 -2.07 25.60 -10.61
C HIS A 141 -2.36 24.31 -9.83
N SER A 142 -1.32 23.56 -9.44
CA SER A 142 -1.40 22.33 -8.66
C SER A 142 -2.06 22.51 -7.29
N PHE A 143 -1.97 23.71 -6.68
CA PHE A 143 -2.60 24.00 -5.38
C PHE A 143 -4.12 23.92 -5.43
N HIS A 144 -4.74 24.19 -6.57
CA HIS A 144 -6.20 24.13 -6.72
C HIS A 144 -6.73 22.68 -6.56
N TYR A 145 -5.93 21.68 -6.95
CA TYR A 145 -6.32 20.27 -6.87
C TYR A 145 -6.07 19.66 -5.49
N VAL A 146 -5.34 20.34 -4.60
CA VAL A 146 -5.03 19.85 -3.24
C VAL A 146 -6.32 19.55 -2.47
N PHE A 147 -7.21 20.55 -2.38
CA PHE A 147 -8.48 20.40 -1.66
C PHE A 147 -9.42 19.38 -2.30
N THR A 148 -9.47 19.33 -3.64
CA THR A 148 -10.32 18.39 -4.37
C THR A 148 -9.90 16.93 -4.13
N ASN A 149 -8.59 16.65 -4.17
CA ASN A 149 -8.08 15.30 -3.96
C ASN A 149 -8.21 14.83 -2.50
N MET A 150 -8.10 15.75 -1.52
CA MET A 150 -8.26 15.42 -0.11
C MET A 150 -9.64 14.83 0.23
N LYS A 151 -10.71 15.26 -0.46
CA LYS A 151 -12.07 14.73 -0.23
C LYS A 151 -12.20 13.22 -0.48
N LEU A 152 -11.36 12.66 -1.35
CA LEU A 152 -11.33 11.22 -1.68
C LEU A 152 -10.26 10.46 -0.88
N ALA A 153 -9.11 11.10 -0.63
CA ALA A 153 -8.01 10.46 0.08
C ALA A 153 -8.30 10.24 1.57
N LEU A 154 -8.94 11.22 2.23
CA LEU A 154 -9.20 11.18 3.68
C LEU A 154 -10.11 10.01 4.11
N PRO A 155 -11.27 9.77 3.47
CA PRO A 155 -12.11 8.62 3.83
C PRO A 155 -11.40 7.28 3.63
N SER A 156 -10.63 7.14 2.55
CA SER A 156 -9.89 5.92 2.25
C SER A 156 -8.81 5.64 3.30
N ALA A 157 -8.05 6.68 3.69
CA ALA A 157 -7.06 6.58 4.76
C ALA A 157 -7.71 6.25 6.11
N ALA A 158 -8.81 6.93 6.46
CA ALA A 158 -9.54 6.67 7.70
C ALA A 158 -10.06 5.24 7.76
N MET A 159 -10.61 4.70 6.66
CA MET A 159 -11.10 3.31 6.59
C MET A 159 -9.98 2.30 6.90
N VAL A 160 -8.81 2.46 6.30
CA VAL A 160 -7.65 1.58 6.53
C VAL A 160 -7.14 1.72 7.97
N CYS A 161 -7.01 2.95 8.47
CA CYS A 161 -6.55 3.20 9.84
C CYS A 161 -7.51 2.61 10.89
N ILE A 162 -8.81 2.88 10.77
CA ILE A 162 -9.83 2.38 11.72
C ILE A 162 -9.82 0.86 11.73
N ARG A 163 -9.74 0.21 10.57
CA ARG A 163 -9.65 -1.26 10.48
C ARG A 163 -8.45 -1.80 11.27
N LEU A 164 -7.27 -1.25 11.04
CA LEU A 164 -6.05 -1.71 11.70
C LEU A 164 -6.09 -1.43 13.20
N LEU A 165 -6.58 -0.25 13.61
CA LEU A 165 -6.73 0.12 15.02
C LEU A 165 -7.68 -0.81 15.75
N VAL A 166 -8.85 -1.12 15.18
CA VAL A 166 -9.81 -2.03 15.78
C VAL A 166 -9.24 -3.44 15.91
N LEU A 167 -8.58 -3.96 14.87
CA LEU A 167 -7.97 -5.29 14.90
C LEU A 167 -6.87 -5.40 15.96
N VAL A 168 -5.94 -4.43 16.01
CA VAL A 168 -4.84 -4.42 16.98
C VAL A 168 -5.36 -4.21 18.40
N PHE A 169 -6.36 -3.34 18.58
CA PHE A 169 -6.96 -3.10 19.90
C PHE A 169 -7.68 -4.35 20.42
N LEU A 170 -8.49 -5.01 19.57
CA LEU A 170 -9.14 -6.28 19.94
C LEU A 170 -8.12 -7.37 20.26
N ALA A 171 -7.00 -7.44 19.51
CA ALA A 171 -5.91 -8.36 19.81
C ALA A 171 -5.30 -8.11 21.19
N GLY A 172 -5.13 -6.84 21.55
CA GLY A 172 -4.62 -6.40 22.85
C GLY A 172 -5.50 -6.80 24.03
N LEU A 173 -6.81 -6.97 23.81
CA LEU A 173 -7.77 -7.40 24.84
C LEU A 173 -7.83 -8.92 25.03
N LEU A 174 -7.18 -9.72 24.17
CA LEU A 174 -7.21 -11.18 24.30
C LEU A 174 -6.24 -11.67 25.39
N PRO A 175 -6.53 -12.84 26.03
CA PRO A 175 -5.69 -13.38 27.12
C PRO A 175 -4.22 -13.54 26.77
N ASP A 176 -3.91 -13.85 25.51
CA ASP A 176 -2.56 -13.91 24.97
C ASP A 176 -2.38 -12.85 23.87
N SER A 177 -2.29 -11.59 24.30
CA SER A 177 -2.23 -10.44 23.41
C SER A 177 -0.98 -10.41 22.54
N GLN A 178 0.15 -10.93 23.04
CA GLN A 178 1.40 -11.01 22.27
C GLN A 178 1.26 -11.98 21.10
N ILE A 179 0.85 -13.24 21.36
CA ILE A 179 0.67 -14.23 20.30
C ILE A 179 -0.44 -13.78 19.34
N THR A 180 -1.56 -13.28 19.87
CA THR A 180 -2.68 -12.82 19.04
C THR A 180 -2.27 -11.68 18.10
N THR A 181 -1.57 -10.67 18.62
CA THR A 181 -1.11 -9.53 17.81
C THR A 181 -0.11 -9.97 16.75
N SER A 182 0.81 -10.87 17.08
CA SER A 182 1.75 -11.44 16.12
C SER A 182 1.03 -12.24 15.02
N LEU A 183 0.03 -13.06 15.37
CA LEU A 183 -0.78 -13.78 14.38
C LEU A 183 -1.54 -12.83 13.46
N ILE A 184 -2.15 -11.77 14.00
CA ILE A 184 -2.82 -10.75 13.19
C ILE A 184 -1.83 -10.05 12.27
N ALA A 185 -0.63 -9.71 12.75
CA ALA A 185 0.42 -9.13 11.91
C ALA A 185 0.83 -10.07 10.77
N ILE A 186 1.02 -11.37 11.04
CA ILE A 186 1.31 -12.38 10.00
C ILE A 186 0.18 -12.44 8.98
N CYS A 187 -1.08 -12.59 9.44
CA CYS A 187 -2.24 -12.66 8.56
C CYS A 187 -2.37 -11.41 7.67
N LEU A 188 -2.24 -10.21 8.24
CA LEU A 188 -2.33 -8.95 7.51
C LEU A 188 -1.20 -8.80 6.49
N ASN A 189 0.04 -9.21 6.83
CA ASN A 189 1.15 -9.21 5.88
C ASN A 189 0.93 -10.22 4.74
N THR A 190 0.46 -11.44 5.04
CA THR A 190 0.13 -12.44 4.02
C THR A 190 -0.98 -11.94 3.09
N GLN A 191 -2.04 -11.34 3.65
CA GLN A 191 -3.12 -10.74 2.87
C GLN A 191 -2.59 -9.61 1.98
N PHE A 192 -1.74 -8.74 2.53
CA PHE A 192 -1.14 -7.64 1.76
C PHE A 192 -0.32 -8.17 0.58
N ILE A 193 0.53 -9.18 0.80
CA ILE A 193 1.33 -9.83 -0.26
C ILE A 193 0.42 -10.44 -1.32
N ALA A 194 -0.61 -11.19 -0.93
CA ALA A 194 -1.57 -11.78 -1.86
C ALA A 194 -2.30 -10.72 -2.69
N HIS A 195 -2.65 -9.58 -2.08
CA HIS A 195 -3.33 -8.47 -2.72
C HIS A 195 -2.42 -7.64 -3.66
N MET A 196 -1.09 -7.67 -3.49
CA MET A 196 -0.16 -6.97 -4.39
C MET A 196 -0.20 -7.51 -5.82
N VAL A 197 -0.49 -8.80 -6.01
CA VAL A 197 -0.56 -9.42 -7.34
C VAL A 197 -1.74 -8.86 -8.16
N PRO A 198 -3.00 -8.89 -7.69
CA PRO A 198 -4.11 -8.22 -8.37
C PRO A 198 -3.89 -6.73 -8.61
N VAL A 199 -3.35 -5.99 -7.63
CA VAL A 199 -3.07 -4.56 -7.78
C VAL A 199 -2.05 -4.30 -8.88
N GLY A 200 -0.98 -5.10 -8.94
CA GLY A 200 0.04 -5.00 -9.99
C GLY A 200 -0.52 -5.31 -11.38
N LEU A 201 -1.37 -6.34 -11.50
CA LEU A 201 -2.02 -6.69 -12.76
C LEU A 201 -3.01 -5.61 -13.23
N GLY A 202 -3.80 -5.04 -12.31
CA GLY A 202 -4.72 -3.94 -12.60
C GLY A 202 -4.05 -2.64 -13.02
N ALA A 203 -2.76 -2.45 -12.70
CA ALA A 203 -1.98 -1.29 -13.15
C ALA A 203 -1.46 -1.42 -14.59
N ALA A 204 -1.54 -2.59 -15.22
CA ALA A 204 -1.17 -2.81 -16.61
C ALA A 204 -2.35 -2.50 -17.55
N GLU A 205 -2.16 -1.62 -18.53
CA GLU A 205 -3.19 -1.13 -19.47
C GLU A 205 -4.11 -2.22 -20.03
N ARG A 206 -3.50 -3.34 -20.41
CA ARG A 206 -4.20 -4.48 -21.03
C ARG A 206 -5.29 -5.10 -20.17
N LEU A 207 -5.27 -4.87 -18.86
CA LEU A 207 -6.29 -5.39 -17.95
C LEU A 207 -7.04 -4.27 -17.21
N VAL A 208 -6.80 -2.98 -17.46
CA VAL A 208 -7.50 -1.89 -16.71
C VAL A 208 -9.01 -1.92 -16.95
N GLU A 209 -9.47 -2.11 -18.20
CA GLU A 209 -10.90 -2.21 -18.50
C GLU A 209 -11.53 -3.44 -17.85
N GLU A 210 -10.81 -4.57 -17.87
CA GLU A 210 -11.19 -5.81 -17.20
C GLU A 210 -11.28 -5.61 -15.68
N PHE A 211 -10.28 -4.94 -15.10
CA PHE A 211 -10.17 -4.68 -13.67
C PHE A 211 -11.09 -3.55 -13.18
N ALA A 212 -11.50 -2.63 -14.04
CA ALA A 212 -12.46 -1.59 -13.69
C ALA A 212 -13.78 -2.20 -13.22
N SER A 213 -14.23 -3.27 -13.88
CA SER A 213 -15.43 -4.02 -13.50
C SER A 213 -15.29 -4.76 -12.16
N VAL A 214 -14.08 -5.24 -11.83
CA VAL A 214 -13.79 -5.89 -10.53
C VAL A 214 -13.34 -4.91 -9.44
N THR A 215 -13.07 -3.63 -9.74
CA THR A 215 -12.61 -2.66 -8.72
C THR A 215 -13.64 -2.47 -7.59
N PRO A 216 -14.96 -2.30 -7.87
CA PRO A 216 -15.98 -2.29 -6.81
C PRO A 216 -16.04 -3.61 -6.04
N LEU A 217 -15.83 -4.75 -6.72
CA LEU A 217 -15.80 -6.07 -6.08
C LEU A 217 -14.58 -6.27 -5.20
N LEU A 218 -13.42 -5.75 -5.59
CA LEU A 218 -12.20 -5.67 -4.78
C LEU A 218 -12.46 -4.81 -3.54
N ALA A 219 -13.15 -3.68 -3.68
CA ALA A 219 -13.56 -2.88 -2.53
C ALA A 219 -14.52 -3.66 -1.61
N ILE A 220 -15.50 -4.38 -2.17
CA ILE A 220 -16.40 -5.25 -1.41
C ILE A 220 -15.63 -6.39 -0.75
N SER A 221 -14.71 -7.07 -1.43
CA SER A 221 -13.91 -8.16 -0.86
C SER A 221 -13.03 -7.65 0.28
N ILE A 222 -12.43 -6.47 0.12
CA ILE A 222 -11.69 -5.77 1.17
C ILE A 222 -12.60 -5.42 2.36
N VAL A 223 -13.88 -5.09 2.14
CA VAL A 223 -14.86 -4.86 3.22
C VAL A 223 -15.28 -6.18 3.87
N LEU A 224 -15.57 -7.22 3.10
CA LEU A 224 -15.93 -8.55 3.59
C LEU A 224 -14.79 -9.16 4.40
N ASP A 225 -13.54 -9.05 3.93
CA ASP A 225 -12.32 -9.37 4.67
C ASP A 225 -12.27 -8.65 6.02
N ALA A 226 -12.66 -7.36 6.03
CA ALA A 226 -12.66 -6.57 7.26
C ALA A 226 -13.71 -7.07 8.25
N VAL A 227 -14.92 -7.36 7.78
CA VAL A 227 -16.02 -7.90 8.59
C VAL A 227 -15.65 -9.28 9.11
N GLU A 228 -15.07 -10.13 8.25
CA GLU A 228 -14.62 -11.47 8.63
C GLU A 228 -13.52 -11.42 9.70
N GLY A 229 -12.53 -10.53 9.54
CA GLY A 229 -11.49 -10.30 10.55
C GLY A 229 -12.06 -9.88 11.90
N VAL A 230 -13.09 -9.02 11.92
CA VAL A 230 -13.79 -8.61 13.16
C VAL A 230 -14.57 -9.77 13.77
N ILE A 231 -15.35 -10.51 12.98
CA ILE A 231 -16.11 -11.68 13.46
C ILE A 231 -15.17 -12.74 14.04
N GLN A 232 -14.03 -13.01 13.37
CA GLN A 232 -13.01 -13.92 13.87
C GLN A 232 -12.35 -13.39 15.15
N GLY A 233 -12.07 -12.09 15.23
CA GLY A 233 -11.54 -11.45 16.45
C GLY A 233 -12.48 -11.62 17.65
N VAL A 234 -13.79 -11.42 17.43
CA VAL A 234 -14.83 -11.65 18.45
C VAL A 234 -14.92 -13.14 18.81
N ALA A 235 -14.94 -14.05 17.83
CA ALA A 235 -15.00 -15.49 18.08
C ALA A 235 -13.77 -15.99 18.88
N ARG A 236 -12.57 -15.47 18.59
CA ARG A 236 -11.36 -15.74 19.38
C ARG A 236 -11.45 -15.14 20.78
N GLY A 237 -12.04 -13.96 20.93
CA GLY A 237 -12.25 -13.28 22.22
C GLY A 237 -13.26 -13.96 23.13
N CYS A 238 -14.26 -14.64 22.57
CA CYS A 238 -15.20 -15.46 23.33
C CYS A 238 -14.63 -16.83 23.74
N GLY A 239 -13.34 -17.11 23.52
CA GLY A 239 -12.72 -18.39 23.90
C GLY A 239 -13.04 -19.56 22.97
N TRP A 240 -13.60 -19.31 21.78
CA TRP A 240 -13.93 -20.36 20.79
C TRP A 240 -12.74 -20.88 19.98
N GLN A 241 -11.52 -20.56 20.42
CA GLN A 241 -10.25 -20.93 19.79
C GLN A 241 -10.06 -22.45 19.68
N HIS A 242 -10.64 -23.23 20.59
CA HIS A 242 -10.55 -24.70 20.60
C HIS A 242 -11.52 -25.41 19.65
N SER A 243 -12.49 -24.70 19.06
CA SER A 243 -13.50 -25.34 18.22
C SER A 243 -13.09 -25.36 16.75
N THR A 244 -13.41 -26.47 16.08
CA THR A 244 -13.38 -26.65 14.62
C THR A 244 -14.01 -25.46 13.86
N GLY A 245 -14.88 -24.68 14.51
CA GLY A 245 -15.52 -23.48 13.98
C GLY A 245 -14.58 -22.37 13.51
N LEU A 246 -13.40 -22.19 14.12
CA LEU A 246 -12.42 -21.17 13.67
C LEU A 246 -11.82 -21.51 12.29
N TRP A 247 -11.43 -22.78 12.12
CA TRP A 247 -10.94 -23.30 10.84
C TRP A 247 -12.04 -23.32 9.78
N ILE A 248 -13.27 -23.70 10.16
CA ILE A 248 -14.43 -23.64 9.27
C ILE A 248 -14.71 -22.20 8.84
N GLY A 249 -14.61 -21.21 9.74
CA GLY A 249 -14.78 -19.80 9.43
C GLY A 249 -13.76 -19.29 8.42
N LEU A 250 -12.47 -19.55 8.67
CA LEU A 250 -11.37 -19.20 7.75
C LEU A 250 -11.52 -19.87 6.38
N ILE A 251 -11.80 -21.17 6.36
CA ILE A 251 -11.98 -21.94 5.13
C ILE A 251 -13.22 -21.45 4.39
N CYS A 252 -14.34 -21.22 5.09
CA CYS A 252 -15.59 -20.75 4.49
C CYS A 252 -15.45 -19.33 3.94
N GLY A 253 -14.80 -18.42 4.66
CA GLY A 253 -14.56 -17.05 4.21
C GLY A 253 -13.63 -16.99 3.00
N GLN A 254 -12.49 -17.69 3.05
CA GLN A 254 -11.60 -17.82 1.90
C GLN A 254 -12.28 -18.54 0.72
N LEU A 255 -13.06 -19.60 0.94
CA LEU A 255 -13.83 -20.28 -0.10
C LEU A 255 -14.96 -19.40 -0.67
N CYS A 256 -15.60 -18.57 0.15
CA CYS A 256 -16.64 -17.66 -0.28
C CYS A 256 -16.04 -16.53 -1.13
N GLN A 257 -14.86 -16.02 -0.73
CA GLN A 257 -14.11 -15.03 -1.50
C GLN A 257 -13.59 -15.60 -2.82
N VAL A 258 -12.90 -16.75 -2.77
CA VAL A 258 -12.43 -17.47 -3.96
C VAL A 258 -13.60 -17.87 -4.85
N GLY A 259 -14.72 -18.32 -4.27
CA GLY A 259 -15.93 -18.70 -4.99
C GLY A 259 -16.64 -17.51 -5.63
N THR A 260 -16.71 -16.37 -4.94
CA THR A 260 -17.26 -15.12 -5.49
C THR A 260 -16.39 -14.59 -6.63
N LEU A 261 -15.06 -14.59 -6.43
CA LEU A 261 -14.09 -14.26 -7.48
C LEU A 261 -14.18 -15.24 -8.64
N PHE A 262 -14.27 -16.54 -8.41
CA PHE A 262 -14.38 -17.57 -9.44
C PHE A 262 -15.70 -17.48 -10.22
N LEU A 263 -16.83 -17.32 -9.54
CA LEU A 263 -18.14 -17.13 -10.17
C LEU A 263 -18.17 -15.84 -10.99
N PHE A 264 -17.52 -14.77 -10.51
CA PHE A 264 -17.39 -13.54 -11.26
C PHE A 264 -16.46 -13.71 -12.46
N LEU A 265 -15.28 -14.31 -12.30
CA LEU A 265 -14.40 -14.68 -13.41
C LEU A 265 -15.14 -15.55 -14.43
N ARG A 266 -16.04 -16.45 -14.02
CA ARG A 266 -16.83 -17.25 -14.97
C ARG A 266 -17.97 -16.48 -15.64
N ARG A 267 -18.55 -15.48 -14.96
CA ARG A 267 -19.68 -14.67 -15.45
C ARG A 267 -19.27 -13.41 -16.20
N ALA A 268 -18.06 -12.92 -15.96
CA ALA A 268 -17.42 -11.93 -16.80
C ALA A 268 -17.41 -12.50 -18.23
N LYS A 269 -18.14 -11.86 -19.14
CA LYS A 269 -18.22 -12.32 -20.53
C LYS A 269 -16.93 -11.95 -21.25
N TRP A 270 -15.88 -12.75 -21.06
CA TRP A 270 -14.60 -12.63 -21.77
C TRP A 270 -14.75 -12.68 -23.30
N THR A 271 -15.87 -13.20 -23.80
CA THR A 271 -16.18 -13.28 -25.24
C THR A 271 -16.28 -11.93 -25.93
N LYS A 272 -16.46 -10.80 -25.20
CA LYS A 272 -16.37 -9.47 -25.84
C LYS A 272 -14.93 -9.02 -26.12
N LEU A 273 -13.90 -9.59 -25.48
CA LEU A 273 -12.50 -9.20 -25.72
C LEU A 273 -11.96 -9.60 -27.08
N ASN A 274 -12.38 -10.76 -27.63
CA ASN A 274 -11.83 -11.23 -28.90
C ASN A 274 -12.39 -10.50 -30.13
N LEU A 275 -13.46 -9.72 -30.00
CA LEU A 275 -14.12 -9.07 -31.13
C LEU A 275 -13.93 -7.55 -31.20
N SER A 276 -13.67 -6.86 -30.08
CA SER A 276 -13.38 -5.41 -30.10
C SER A 276 -11.92 -5.12 -30.47
N GLY A 277 -10.96 -5.89 -29.94
CA GLY A 277 -9.53 -5.65 -30.18
C GLY A 277 -9.06 -5.95 -31.61
N VAL A 278 -9.83 -6.72 -32.39
CA VAL A 278 -9.51 -7.09 -33.78
C VAL A 278 -10.23 -6.17 -34.78
N LYS A 279 -11.47 -5.73 -34.51
CA LYS A 279 -12.22 -4.93 -35.48
C LYS A 279 -11.79 -3.46 -35.57
N ASP A 280 -11.22 -2.88 -34.51
CA ASP A 280 -10.80 -1.47 -34.55
C ASP A 280 -9.45 -1.23 -35.27
N LYS A 281 -8.78 -2.29 -35.75
CA LYS A 281 -7.52 -2.15 -36.50
C LYS A 281 -7.64 -2.29 -38.01
N GLU A 282 -8.80 -2.69 -38.52
CA GLU A 282 -9.04 -2.80 -39.96
C GLU A 282 -10.05 -1.74 -40.42
N HIS A 283 -9.66 -0.46 -40.30
CA HIS A 283 -9.87 0.60 -41.30
C HIS A 283 -9.68 1.99 -40.68
N PRO A 284 -8.52 2.61 -40.92
CA PRO A 284 -8.51 4.03 -41.23
C PRO A 284 -7.97 4.26 -42.66
N LEU A 285 -8.92 4.64 -43.52
CA LEU A 285 -8.80 5.68 -44.54
C LEU A 285 -7.95 5.38 -45.80
N VAL A 286 -8.67 4.80 -46.76
CA VAL A 286 -8.60 5.17 -48.18
C VAL A 286 -9.21 6.56 -48.34
N VAL A 287 -8.41 7.56 -48.71
CA VAL A 287 -8.55 8.54 -49.81
C VAL A 287 -7.25 9.34 -49.85
#